data_AF-A0A7G3ZY41-F1
#
_entry.id   AF-A0A7G3ZY41-F1
#
_cell.length_a   1.000
_cell.length_b   1.000
_cell.length_c   1.000
_cell.angle_alpha   90.00
_cell.angle_beta   90.00
_cell.angle_gamma   90.00
#
_symmetry.space_group_name_H-M   'P 1'
#
loop_
_entity.id
_entity.type
_entity.pdbx_description
1 polymer ?
#
loop_
_entity_poly.entity_id
_entity_poly.type
_entity_poly.pdbx_seq_one_letter_code
_entity_poly.pdbx_strand_id
1 'polypeptide(L)'
;MHNIELLAIRHQKTNGMAVCLKPRIPYIITPSLVLEIRKLQNQIAEQYYKNPWDGIYYLLWYLHSDTTPWKGLDFHFIHKALLSHREHAIEHYIENLFELLFINYVGFGLPVINCSIVNRKLSGISQDFFYLNQINFIKRYKELNCFSQNKLPFSKLNFSPEIRKTSFPFKIYTRNNFYVFDSINLNSMRKILGAYRYSPIYLPQQNEIKLIFKQKRQETIAKIYQLASKNINLIERFALIQSLNGSHHNSKKAL
;
A
#
# COMPACT_ATOMS: atom_id res chain seq x y z
N MET A 1 21.83 -14.64 -2.03
CA MET A 1 20.52 -15.01 -2.62
C MET A 1 19.62 -13.78 -2.62
N HIS A 2 19.13 -13.35 -3.79
CA HIS A 2 18.24 -12.18 -3.88
C HIS A 2 16.86 -12.50 -3.29
N ASN A 3 16.54 -11.86 -2.17
CA ASN A 3 15.31 -12.06 -1.40
C ASN A 3 14.18 -11.25 -2.02
N ILE A 4 13.62 -11.75 -3.12
CA ILE A 4 12.51 -11.09 -3.80
C ILE A 4 11.25 -11.18 -2.91
N GLU A 5 10.76 -10.04 -2.42
CA GLU A 5 9.48 -9.89 -1.69
C GLU A 5 8.31 -9.56 -2.64
N LEU A 6 8.64 -9.12 -3.86
CA LEU A 6 7.73 -8.86 -4.97
C LEU A 6 7.60 -10.08 -5.90
N LEU A 7 6.59 -10.94 -5.68
CA LEU A 7 6.65 -12.32 -6.21
C LEU A 7 5.97 -12.57 -7.56
N ALA A 8 5.25 -11.60 -8.15
CA ALA A 8 4.74 -11.81 -9.51
C ALA A 8 4.45 -10.50 -10.23
N ILE A 9 5.11 -10.34 -11.38
CA ILE A 9 4.72 -9.43 -12.46
C ILE A 9 4.02 -10.29 -13.50
N ARG A 10 2.69 -10.18 -13.62
CA ARG A 10 2.01 -10.66 -14.82
C ARG A 10 1.80 -9.45 -15.72
N HIS A 11 2.64 -9.29 -16.74
CA HIS A 11 2.30 -8.47 -17.90
C HIS A 11 1.06 -9.10 -18.53
N GLN A 12 -0.08 -8.42 -18.44
CA GLN A 12 -1.25 -8.84 -19.19
C GLN A 12 -1.05 -8.44 -20.65
N LYS A 13 -1.58 -9.23 -21.59
CA LYS A 13 -1.65 -8.88 -23.02
C LYS A 13 -2.49 -7.61 -23.30
N THR A 14 -2.95 -6.93 -22.25
CA THR A 14 -3.87 -5.78 -22.25
C THR A 14 -3.29 -4.72 -21.32
N ASN A 15 -2.76 -3.62 -21.87
CA ASN A 15 -2.23 -2.39 -21.24
C ASN A 15 -2.21 -2.35 -19.70
N GLY A 16 -1.37 -3.18 -19.08
CA GLY A 16 -1.27 -3.22 -17.63
C GLY A 16 -0.45 -4.35 -17.04
N MET A 17 -0.25 -4.24 -15.74
CA MET A 17 0.52 -5.17 -14.92
C MET A 17 -0.21 -5.45 -13.61
N ALA A 18 -0.26 -6.72 -13.23
CA ALA A 18 -0.66 -7.12 -11.89
C ALA A 18 0.59 -7.42 -11.05
N VAL A 19 0.65 -6.81 -9.86
CA VAL A 19 1.76 -6.92 -8.92
C VAL A 19 1.27 -7.61 -7.64
N CYS A 20 1.77 -8.82 -7.43
CA CYS A 20 1.51 -9.58 -6.22
C CYS A 20 2.57 -9.28 -5.16
N LEU A 21 2.13 -8.76 -4.02
CA LEU A 21 2.97 -8.64 -2.83
C LEU A 21 2.86 -9.92 -2.00
N LYS A 22 4.00 -10.60 -1.79
CA LYS A 22 4.08 -11.82 -0.97
C LYS A 22 5.21 -11.67 0.05
N PRO A 23 5.03 -10.81 1.08
CA PRO A 23 6.04 -10.61 2.09
C PRO A 23 6.34 -11.94 2.80
N ARG A 24 7.63 -12.23 3.01
CA ARG A 24 8.07 -13.48 3.69
C ARG A 24 7.88 -13.42 5.20
N ILE A 25 7.81 -12.22 5.76
CA ILE A 25 7.58 -11.96 7.17
C ILE A 25 6.14 -11.53 7.39
N PRO A 26 5.60 -11.66 8.62
CA PRO A 26 4.24 -11.27 9.03
C PRO A 26 4.04 -9.75 9.07
N TYR A 27 4.46 -9.12 7.98
CA TYR A 27 3.93 -7.91 7.44
C TYR A 27 4.49 -6.63 8.03
N ILE A 28 5.36 -6.05 7.23
CA ILE A 28 5.98 -4.76 7.42
C ILE A 28 6.27 -4.22 6.01
N ILE A 29 6.01 -2.95 5.70
CA ILE A 29 6.60 -2.35 4.49
C ILE A 29 8.11 -2.25 4.77
N THR A 30 8.87 -3.30 4.48
CA THR A 30 10.30 -3.37 4.81
C THR A 30 11.09 -2.38 3.96
N PRO A 31 12.27 -1.93 4.41
CA PRO A 31 13.16 -1.16 3.55
C PRO A 31 13.46 -1.86 2.22
N SER A 32 13.63 -3.18 2.22
CA SER A 32 13.82 -3.99 1.00
C SER A 32 12.63 -3.90 0.06
N LEU A 33 11.41 -4.10 0.55
CA LEU A 33 10.21 -4.04 -0.28
C LEU A 33 9.97 -2.65 -0.87
N VAL A 34 10.22 -1.59 -0.09
CA VAL A 34 10.14 -0.22 -0.60
C VAL A 34 11.08 -0.04 -1.79
N LEU A 35 12.33 -0.48 -1.67
CA LEU A 35 13.32 -0.38 -2.73
C LEU A 35 12.93 -1.21 -3.96
N GLU A 36 12.43 -2.43 -3.78
CA GLU A 36 11.94 -3.27 -4.89
C GLU A 36 10.77 -2.62 -5.63
N ILE A 37 9.81 -2.05 -4.90
CA ILE A 37 8.68 -1.33 -5.48
C ILE A 37 9.19 -0.08 -6.21
N ARG A 38 10.08 0.73 -5.62
CA ARG A 38 10.65 1.92 -6.28
C ARG A 38 11.39 1.55 -7.57
N LYS A 39 12.14 0.44 -7.60
CA LYS A 39 12.78 -0.07 -8.81
C LYS A 39 11.76 -0.42 -9.89
N LEU A 40 10.69 -1.15 -9.55
CA LEU A 40 9.60 -1.46 -10.48
C LEU A 40 8.94 -0.19 -11.01
N GLN A 41 8.64 0.74 -10.12
CA GLN A 41 8.05 2.04 -10.43
C GLN A 41 8.93 2.82 -11.44
N ASN A 42 10.25 2.87 -11.24
CA ASN A 42 11.18 3.50 -12.17
C ASN A 42 11.24 2.76 -13.52
N GLN A 43 11.24 1.43 -13.53
CA GLN A 43 11.22 0.63 -14.76
C GLN A 43 9.98 0.90 -15.62
N ILE A 44 8.80 1.04 -15.01
CA ILE A 44 7.57 1.41 -15.73
C ILE A 44 7.73 2.78 -16.39
N ALA A 45 8.27 3.76 -15.66
CA ALA A 45 8.49 5.10 -16.21
C ALA A 45 9.51 5.10 -17.34
N GLU A 46 10.63 4.39 -17.20
CA GLU A 46 11.63 4.24 -18.25
C GLU A 46 11.07 3.56 -19.51
N GLN A 47 10.22 2.53 -19.34
CA GLN A 47 9.54 1.89 -20.46
C GLN A 47 8.66 2.89 -21.22
N TYR A 48 7.91 3.73 -20.51
CA TYR A 48 7.10 4.78 -21.12
C TYR A 48 7.93 5.79 -21.91
N TYR A 49 9.01 6.31 -21.32
CA TYR A 49 9.83 7.33 -21.97
C TYR A 49 10.57 6.79 -23.19
N LYS A 50 10.87 5.48 -23.22
CA LYS A 50 11.44 4.81 -24.41
C LYS A 50 10.40 4.51 -25.48
N ASN A 51 9.22 4.08 -25.08
CA ASN A 51 8.12 3.74 -25.98
C ASN A 51 6.77 4.05 -25.31
N PRO A 52 6.23 5.25 -25.52
CA PRO A 52 4.95 5.65 -24.93
C PRO A 52 3.84 4.69 -25.35
N TRP A 53 3.03 4.23 -24.40
CA TRP A 53 1.87 3.40 -24.71
C TRP A 53 0.67 4.24 -25.13
N ASP A 54 -0.17 3.67 -25.99
CA ASP A 54 -1.46 4.25 -26.33
C ASP A 54 -2.48 4.03 -25.20
N GLY A 55 -3.05 5.12 -24.70
CA GLY A 55 -4.10 5.08 -23.68
C GLY A 55 -3.57 4.90 -22.26
N ILE A 56 -4.34 4.19 -21.43
CA ILE A 56 -4.11 4.09 -19.99
C ILE A 56 -3.46 2.76 -19.63
N TYR A 57 -2.42 2.80 -18.80
CA TYR A 57 -1.77 1.63 -18.23
C TYR A 57 -2.28 1.34 -16.81
N TYR A 58 -2.78 0.13 -16.57
CA TYR A 58 -3.32 -0.25 -15.27
C TYR A 58 -2.28 -0.99 -14.42
N LEU A 59 -2.02 -0.53 -13.21
CA LEU A 59 -1.14 -1.19 -12.24
C LEU A 59 -1.97 -1.75 -11.07
N LEU A 60 -2.16 -3.07 -11.01
CA LEU A 60 -2.99 -3.72 -10.00
C LEU A 60 -2.17 -4.31 -8.85
N TRP A 61 -2.21 -3.67 -7.70
CA TRP A 61 -1.58 -4.12 -6.46
C TRP A 61 -2.49 -5.07 -5.69
N TYR A 62 -1.99 -6.25 -5.33
CA TYR A 62 -2.74 -7.18 -4.47
C TYR A 62 -1.83 -7.99 -3.55
N LEU A 63 -2.37 -8.41 -2.40
CA LEU A 63 -1.67 -9.27 -1.46
C LEU A 63 -1.95 -10.74 -1.76
N HIS A 64 -0.89 -11.55 -1.76
CA HIS A 64 -1.01 -13.01 -1.78
C HIS A 64 -1.86 -13.49 -0.59
N SER A 65 -2.64 -14.55 -0.75
CA SER A 65 -3.70 -15.02 0.17
C SER A 65 -3.27 -15.52 1.55
N ASP A 66 -2.02 -15.32 1.98
CA ASP A 66 -1.51 -15.78 3.28
C ASP A 66 -2.16 -15.02 4.45
N THR A 67 -2.20 -15.59 5.66
CA THR A 67 -3.18 -15.18 6.70
C THR A 67 -2.77 -14.06 7.63
N THR A 68 -1.51 -13.64 7.65
CA THR A 68 -1.04 -12.71 8.69
C THR A 68 -1.44 -11.24 8.33
N PRO A 69 -1.69 -10.37 9.31
CA PRO A 69 -2.17 -9.00 9.05
C PRO A 69 -1.04 -8.00 8.77
N TRP A 70 -1.20 -7.10 7.80
CA TRP A 70 -0.26 -5.98 7.55
C TRP A 70 -0.41 -4.84 8.53
N LYS A 71 0.66 -4.59 9.30
CA LYS A 71 0.66 -3.61 10.38
C LYS A 71 1.88 -2.70 10.29
N GLY A 72 1.68 -1.55 9.67
CA GLY A 72 2.50 -0.36 9.94
C GLY A 72 3.93 -0.42 9.40
N LEU A 73 4.81 0.29 10.10
CA LEU A 73 6.23 0.45 9.79
C LEU A 73 7.07 -0.75 10.28
N ASP A 74 8.31 -0.82 9.81
CA ASP A 74 9.28 -1.82 10.23
C ASP A 74 9.85 -1.51 11.62
N PHE A 75 9.11 -1.82 12.67
CA PHE A 75 9.59 -1.58 14.03
C PHE A 75 10.78 -2.47 14.39
N HIS A 76 10.93 -3.64 13.75
CA HIS A 76 12.15 -4.45 13.93
C HIS A 76 13.39 -3.75 13.36
N PHE A 77 13.31 -3.26 12.13
CA PHE A 77 14.37 -2.47 11.51
C PHE A 77 14.64 -1.17 12.29
N ILE A 78 13.58 -0.43 12.65
CA ILE A 78 13.68 0.82 13.41
C ILE A 78 14.37 0.57 14.75
N HIS A 79 13.93 -0.44 15.51
CA HIS A 79 14.52 -0.79 16.81
C HIS A 79 16.00 -1.16 16.66
N LYS A 80 16.33 -2.03 15.71
CA LYS A 80 17.72 -2.44 15.46
C LYS A 80 18.59 -1.26 15.02
N ALA A 81 18.05 -0.36 14.21
CA ALA A 81 18.77 0.84 13.75
C ALA A 81 19.04 1.80 14.91
N LEU A 82 18.06 2.04 15.80
CA LEU A 82 18.24 2.84 17.01
C LEU A 82 19.33 2.25 17.93
N LEU A 83 19.28 0.95 18.21
CA LEU A 83 20.29 0.28 19.04
C LEU A 83 21.69 0.26 18.43
N SER A 84 21.80 0.42 17.10
CA SER A 84 23.08 0.45 16.39
C SER A 84 23.54 1.86 16.01
N HIS A 85 22.88 2.92 16.50
CA HIS A 85 23.16 4.31 16.12
C HIS A 85 23.16 4.54 14.59
N ARG A 86 22.14 4.01 13.91
CA ARG A 86 21.92 4.12 12.45
C ARG A 86 20.64 4.88 12.14
N GLU A 87 20.44 6.03 12.77
CA GLU A 87 19.28 6.90 12.64
C GLU A 87 19.03 7.32 11.18
N HIS A 88 20.09 7.65 10.44
CA HIS A 88 19.99 7.97 9.01
C HIS A 88 19.33 6.84 8.20
N ALA A 89 19.53 5.57 8.58
CA ALA A 89 18.89 4.45 7.89
C ALA A 89 17.36 4.43 8.12
N ILE A 90 16.91 4.89 9.29
CA ILE A 90 15.49 5.07 9.61
C ILE A 90 14.91 6.19 8.74
N GLU A 91 15.57 7.35 8.71
CA GLU A 91 15.13 8.50 7.92
C GLU A 91 15.00 8.15 6.44
N HIS A 92 16.02 7.51 5.89
CA HIS A 92 16.03 7.07 4.49
C HIS A 92 14.91 6.06 4.19
N TYR A 93 14.65 5.12 5.10
CA TYR A 93 13.54 4.18 4.98
C TYR A 93 12.19 4.91 4.95
N ILE A 94 11.95 5.82 5.88
CA ILE A 94 10.69 6.58 5.96
C ILE A 94 10.54 7.52 4.75
N GLU A 95 11.62 8.15 4.30
CA GLU A 95 11.62 8.99 3.10
C GLU A 95 11.19 8.21 1.85
N ASN A 96 11.86 7.09 1.56
CA ASN A 96 11.54 6.26 0.41
C ASN A 96 10.10 5.71 0.47
N LEU A 97 9.62 5.39 1.67
CA LEU A 97 8.24 4.96 1.89
C LEU A 97 7.24 6.05 1.50
N PHE A 98 7.43 7.27 1.97
CA PHE A 98 6.52 8.37 1.66
C PHE A 98 6.59 8.81 0.18
N GLU A 99 7.77 8.73 -0.45
CA GLU A 99 7.90 8.93 -1.89
C GLU A 99 7.12 7.90 -2.69
N LEU A 100 7.23 6.62 -2.32
CA LEU A 100 6.49 5.53 -2.93
C LEU A 100 4.97 5.75 -2.83
N LEU A 101 4.48 6.17 -1.66
CA LEU A 101 3.05 6.46 -1.45
C LEU A 101 2.59 7.65 -2.30
N PHE A 102 3.42 8.69 -2.39
CA PHE A 102 3.13 9.86 -3.22
C PHE A 102 3.01 9.46 -4.70
N ILE A 103 3.94 8.64 -5.18
CA ILE A 103 3.96 8.16 -6.57
C ILE A 103 2.75 7.28 -6.89
N ASN A 104 2.37 6.38 -5.97
CA ASN A 104 1.13 5.61 -6.10
C ASN A 104 -0.09 6.52 -6.24
N TYR A 105 -0.14 7.60 -5.47
CA TYR A 105 -1.25 8.56 -5.49
C TYR A 105 -1.31 9.38 -6.79
N VAL A 106 -0.18 9.91 -7.26
CA VAL A 106 -0.14 10.79 -8.45
C VAL A 106 -0.03 10.04 -9.77
N GLY A 107 0.33 8.75 -9.76
CA GLY A 107 0.47 7.95 -10.98
C GLY A 107 1.66 8.37 -11.84
N PHE A 108 2.80 8.73 -11.22
CA PHE A 108 4.06 9.12 -11.91
C PHE A 108 4.01 10.36 -12.80
N GLY A 109 2.87 11.07 -12.87
CA GLY A 109 2.64 12.05 -13.95
C GLY A 109 2.52 11.40 -15.33
N LEU A 110 2.27 10.08 -15.37
CA LEU A 110 2.08 9.28 -16.56
C LEU A 110 0.59 8.87 -16.66
N PRO A 111 0.11 8.41 -17.84
CA PRO A 111 -1.23 7.84 -17.98
C PRO A 111 -1.31 6.43 -17.35
N VAL A 112 -1.05 6.36 -16.04
CA VAL A 112 -1.08 5.17 -15.19
C VAL A 112 -2.21 5.29 -14.18
N ILE A 113 -3.01 4.24 -14.05
CA ILE A 113 -3.98 4.09 -12.95
C ILE A 113 -3.46 3.02 -12.01
N ASN A 114 -3.09 3.42 -10.80
CA ASN A 114 -2.88 2.47 -9.73
C ASN A 114 -4.23 1.97 -9.21
N CYS A 115 -4.33 0.65 -9.08
CA CYS A 115 -5.48 -0.06 -8.57
C CYS A 115 -5.05 -0.94 -7.40
N SER A 116 -5.93 -1.16 -6.44
CA SER A 116 -5.71 -2.15 -5.38
C SER A 116 -6.82 -3.20 -5.29
N ILE A 117 -6.43 -4.43 -4.93
CA ILE A 117 -7.35 -5.48 -4.49
C ILE A 117 -6.95 -5.90 -3.08
N VAL A 118 -7.78 -5.53 -2.11
CA VAL A 118 -7.59 -5.77 -0.68
C VAL A 118 -8.58 -6.84 -0.24
N ASN A 119 -8.07 -8.04 0.03
CA ASN A 119 -8.87 -9.19 0.46
C ASN A 119 -8.75 -9.51 1.97
N ARG A 120 -8.03 -8.67 2.72
CA ARG A 120 -7.82 -8.78 4.18
C ARG A 120 -7.91 -7.41 4.86
N LYS A 121 -8.07 -7.40 6.19
CA LYS A 121 -7.98 -6.17 6.98
C LYS A 121 -6.55 -5.63 6.96
N LEU A 122 -6.42 -4.32 6.79
CA LEU A 122 -5.16 -3.57 6.80
C LEU A 122 -5.20 -2.47 7.86
N SER A 123 -4.05 -2.00 8.31
CA SER A 123 -3.97 -0.91 9.30
C SER A 123 -2.72 -0.05 9.14
N GLY A 124 -2.81 1.21 9.55
CA GLY A 124 -1.70 2.16 9.49
C GLY A 124 -1.20 2.37 8.06
N ILE A 125 0.11 2.56 7.89
CA ILE A 125 0.73 2.90 6.60
C ILE A 125 0.54 1.81 5.52
N SER A 126 0.37 0.56 5.96
CA SER A 126 -0.01 -0.58 5.12
C SER A 126 -1.37 -0.38 4.45
N GLN A 127 -2.33 0.19 5.17
CA GLN A 127 -3.64 0.55 4.62
C GLN A 127 -3.47 1.69 3.62
N ASP A 128 -2.66 2.69 3.94
CA ASP A 128 -2.42 3.85 3.07
C ASP A 128 -1.81 3.45 1.72
N PHE A 129 -0.86 2.50 1.71
CA PHE A 129 -0.30 1.95 0.48
C PHE A 129 -1.37 1.47 -0.51
N PHE A 130 -2.41 0.80 -0.03
CA PHE A 130 -3.48 0.33 -0.89
C PHE A 130 -4.53 1.41 -1.14
N TYR A 131 -4.90 2.20 -0.13
CA TYR A 131 -6.04 3.11 -0.20
C TYR A 131 -5.72 4.43 -0.91
N LEU A 132 -4.43 4.76 -1.08
CA LEU A 132 -3.98 5.91 -1.86
C LEU A 132 -4.03 5.67 -3.38
N ASN A 133 -4.32 4.45 -3.84
CA ASN A 133 -4.49 4.19 -5.28
C ASN A 133 -5.82 4.76 -5.79
N GLN A 134 -5.90 5.07 -7.09
CA GLN A 134 -7.06 5.74 -7.68
C GLN A 134 -8.33 4.87 -7.65
N ILE A 135 -8.19 3.54 -7.75
CA ILE A 135 -9.30 2.59 -7.71
C ILE A 135 -8.98 1.47 -6.71
N ASN A 136 -9.86 1.25 -5.74
CA ASN A 136 -9.63 0.34 -4.63
C ASN A 136 -10.78 -0.65 -4.51
N PHE A 137 -10.50 -1.93 -4.70
CA PHE A 137 -11.44 -3.02 -4.46
C PHE A 137 -11.18 -3.62 -3.08
N ILE A 138 -12.13 -3.50 -2.17
CA ILE A 138 -12.00 -3.91 -0.77
C ILE A 138 -12.99 -5.04 -0.46
N LYS A 139 -12.52 -6.14 0.09
CA LYS A 139 -13.39 -7.23 0.49
C LYS A 139 -14.27 -6.78 1.66
N ARG A 140 -15.56 -7.07 1.58
CA ARG A 140 -16.51 -6.81 2.66
C ARG A 140 -16.28 -7.78 3.81
N TYR A 141 -16.05 -7.25 5.01
CA TYR A 141 -16.09 -8.01 6.27
C TYR A 141 -17.47 -7.87 6.91
N LYS A 142 -17.86 -8.81 7.77
CA LYS A 142 -19.16 -8.81 8.48
C LYS A 142 -19.48 -7.49 9.22
N GLU A 143 -18.46 -6.71 9.56
CA GLU A 143 -18.56 -5.38 10.19
C GLU A 143 -19.05 -4.26 9.24
N LEU A 144 -18.99 -4.46 7.92
CA LEU A 144 -19.37 -3.48 6.89
C LEU A 144 -20.87 -3.57 6.53
N ASN A 145 -21.74 -3.68 7.55
CA ASN A 145 -23.21 -3.79 7.51
C ASN A 145 -23.87 -3.23 6.24
N CYS A 146 -23.92 -4.02 5.17
CA CYS A 146 -24.87 -3.82 4.09
C CYS A 146 -25.40 -5.20 3.74
N PHE A 147 -26.45 -5.60 4.44
CA PHE A 147 -27.29 -6.73 4.04
C PHE A 147 -28.40 -6.16 3.15
N SER A 148 -28.16 -6.08 1.85
CA SER A 148 -29.25 -5.95 0.87
C SER A 148 -29.40 -7.29 0.16
N GLN A 149 -30.64 -7.69 -0.11
CA GLN A 149 -30.96 -8.97 -0.74
C GLN A 149 -30.71 -8.97 -2.26
N ASN A 150 -30.46 -7.79 -2.86
CA ASN A 150 -30.06 -7.60 -4.26
C ASN A 150 -28.63 -7.04 -4.37
N LYS A 151 -27.63 -7.83 -3.94
CA LYS A 151 -26.24 -7.38 -3.98
C LYS A 151 -25.64 -7.50 -5.36
N LEU A 152 -25.32 -6.35 -5.97
CA LEU A 152 -24.34 -6.31 -7.05
C LEU A 152 -23.01 -6.90 -6.57
N PRO A 153 -22.25 -7.60 -7.43
CA PRO A 153 -20.96 -8.18 -7.06
C PRO A 153 -19.94 -7.13 -6.58
N PHE A 154 -20.13 -5.87 -6.99
CA PHE A 154 -19.44 -4.70 -6.46
C PHE A 154 -20.43 -3.58 -6.15
N SER A 155 -20.25 -2.90 -5.03
CA SER A 155 -20.94 -1.64 -4.75
C SER A 155 -19.92 -0.53 -4.50
N LYS A 156 -20.08 0.61 -5.17
CA LYS A 156 -19.28 1.80 -4.89
C LYS A 156 -19.59 2.27 -3.47
N LEU A 157 -18.56 2.48 -2.67
CA LEU A 157 -18.70 3.06 -1.35
C LEU A 157 -18.69 4.58 -1.46
N ASN A 158 -19.75 5.21 -0.96
CA ASN A 158 -19.71 6.62 -0.64
C ASN A 158 -18.98 6.76 0.69
N PHE A 159 -17.66 6.98 0.61
CA PHE A 159 -16.72 7.20 1.72
C PHE A 159 -16.82 6.23 2.92
N SER A 160 -15.91 5.26 2.96
CA SER A 160 -15.84 4.24 4.01
C SER A 160 -15.50 4.85 5.39
N PRO A 161 -16.20 4.46 6.48
CA PRO A 161 -15.77 4.72 7.86
C PRO A 161 -14.32 4.26 8.15
N GLU A 162 -13.82 3.28 7.39
CA GLU A 162 -12.45 2.78 7.49
C GLU A 162 -11.40 3.81 7.07
N ILE A 163 -11.76 4.82 6.27
CA ILE A 163 -10.87 5.93 5.89
C ILE A 163 -10.60 6.82 7.12
N ARG A 164 -11.44 6.83 8.16
CA ARG A 164 -11.20 7.62 9.38
C ARG A 164 -9.97 7.17 10.19
N LYS A 165 -9.45 5.96 9.94
CA LYS A 165 -8.28 5.40 10.65
C LYS A 165 -6.98 5.50 9.83
N THR A 166 -6.97 6.32 8.79
CA THR A 166 -5.83 6.46 7.88
C THR A 166 -4.86 7.56 8.32
N SER A 167 -3.64 7.56 7.78
CA SER A 167 -2.57 8.46 8.25
C SER A 167 -2.65 9.87 7.66
N PHE A 168 -3.28 10.03 6.49
CA PHE A 168 -3.33 11.30 5.77
C PHE A 168 -4.64 12.06 6.02
N PRO A 169 -4.67 13.39 5.81
CA PRO A 169 -5.92 14.15 5.87
C PRO A 169 -6.97 13.58 4.91
N PHE A 170 -8.24 13.59 5.34
CA PHE A 170 -9.35 13.00 4.59
C PHE A 170 -9.41 13.42 3.11
N LYS A 171 -9.11 14.70 2.82
CA LYS A 171 -9.08 15.28 1.46
C LYS A 171 -8.16 14.54 0.48
N ILE A 172 -7.15 13.80 0.95
CA ILE A 172 -6.29 13.01 0.07
C ILE A 172 -7.08 11.83 -0.52
N TYR A 173 -7.89 11.15 0.29
CA TYR A 173 -8.64 9.95 -0.15
C TYR A 173 -9.85 10.27 -1.00
N THR A 174 -10.30 11.53 -1.07
CA THR A 174 -11.56 11.88 -1.74
C THR A 174 -11.52 11.76 -3.26
N ARG A 175 -10.33 11.75 -3.84
CA ARG A 175 -10.14 11.49 -5.28
C ARG A 175 -10.22 10.01 -5.65
N ASN A 176 -10.11 9.13 -4.67
CA ASN A 176 -9.99 7.70 -4.89
C ASN A 176 -11.38 7.04 -4.91
N ASN A 177 -11.54 6.02 -5.75
CA ASN A 177 -12.80 5.29 -5.88
C ASN A 177 -12.72 3.99 -5.11
N PHE A 178 -13.64 3.79 -4.19
CA PHE A 178 -13.69 2.61 -3.34
C PHE A 178 -14.88 1.74 -3.74
N TYR A 179 -14.62 0.46 -3.98
CA TYR A 179 -15.62 -0.53 -4.33
C TYR A 179 -15.50 -1.71 -3.38
N VAL A 180 -16.61 -2.17 -2.82
CA VAL A 180 -16.61 -3.38 -1.98
C VAL A 180 -17.11 -4.60 -2.70
N PHE A 181 -16.53 -5.75 -2.39
CA PHE A 181 -16.91 -7.04 -2.96
C PHE A 181 -17.00 -8.14 -1.91
N ASP A 182 -17.89 -9.11 -2.13
CA ASP A 182 -17.98 -10.30 -1.28
C ASP A 182 -17.07 -11.43 -1.81
N SER A 183 -17.04 -11.61 -3.13
CA SER A 183 -16.18 -12.56 -3.86
C SER A 183 -15.48 -11.88 -5.04
N ILE A 184 -14.30 -12.38 -5.43
CA ILE A 184 -13.56 -11.83 -6.57
C ILE A 184 -14.32 -12.13 -7.86
N ASN A 185 -14.75 -11.09 -8.57
CA ASN A 185 -15.34 -11.18 -9.89
C ASN A 185 -14.56 -10.29 -10.87
N LEU A 186 -13.66 -10.92 -11.64
CA LEU A 186 -12.74 -10.23 -12.54
C LEU A 186 -13.48 -9.51 -13.69
N ASN A 187 -14.60 -10.05 -14.16
CA ASN A 187 -15.38 -9.43 -15.23
C ASN A 187 -15.98 -8.10 -14.77
N SER A 188 -16.53 -8.06 -13.56
CA SER A 188 -17.05 -6.83 -12.97
C SER A 188 -15.95 -5.82 -12.66
N MET A 189 -14.79 -6.27 -12.16
CA MET A 189 -13.62 -5.39 -11.99
C MET A 189 -13.19 -4.77 -13.32
N ARG A 190 -13.09 -5.55 -14.40
CA ARG A 190 -12.77 -5.04 -15.75
C ARG A 190 -13.77 -4.01 -16.24
N LYS A 191 -15.09 -4.24 -16.04
CA LYS A 191 -16.12 -3.26 -16.39
C LYS A 191 -15.95 -1.94 -15.62
N ILE A 192 -15.65 -2.01 -14.33
CA ILE A 192 -15.39 -0.83 -13.50
C ILE A 192 -14.14 -0.08 -13.99
N LEU A 193 -13.04 -0.80 -14.25
CA LEU A 193 -11.80 -0.23 -14.75
C LEU A 193 -11.97 0.43 -16.13
N GLY A 194 -12.73 -0.20 -17.03
CA GLY A 194 -13.01 0.33 -18.38
C GLY A 194 -13.97 1.51 -18.38
N ALA A 195 -14.84 1.64 -17.37
CA ALA A 195 -15.73 2.80 -17.21
C ALA A 195 -15.04 3.99 -16.52
N TYR A 196 -13.88 3.77 -15.91
CA TYR A 196 -13.17 4.83 -15.20
C TYR A 196 -12.51 5.79 -16.17
N ARG A 197 -12.83 7.08 -16.04
CA ARG A 197 -12.18 8.15 -16.79
C ARG A 197 -10.95 8.63 -16.04
N TYR A 198 -9.78 8.42 -16.63
CA TYR A 198 -8.53 8.95 -16.09
C TYR A 198 -8.59 10.48 -15.98
N SER A 199 -8.21 10.99 -14.81
CA SER A 199 -8.14 12.41 -14.53
C SER A 199 -6.78 12.71 -13.90
N PRO A 200 -5.84 13.29 -14.66
CA PRO A 200 -4.51 13.59 -14.14
C PRO A 200 -4.59 14.62 -13.01
N ILE A 201 -3.60 14.57 -12.11
CA ILE A 201 -3.40 15.62 -11.11
C ILE A 201 -2.53 16.69 -11.75
N TYR A 202 -3.02 17.92 -11.86
CA TYR A 202 -2.22 19.01 -12.42
C TYR A 202 -1.09 19.43 -11.48
N LEU A 203 -0.01 19.95 -12.05
CA LEU A 203 1.23 20.27 -11.32
C LEU A 203 1.03 21.15 -10.06
N PRO A 204 0.21 22.22 -10.07
CA PRO A 204 -0.03 23.02 -8.87
C PRO A 204 -0.61 22.18 -7.73
N GLN A 205 -1.57 21.32 -8.04
CA GLN A 205 -2.18 20.43 -7.06
C GLN A 205 -1.22 19.34 -6.60
N GLN A 206 -0.39 18.79 -7.50
CA GLN A 206 0.66 17.83 -7.12
C GLN A 206 1.62 18.45 -6.09
N ASN A 207 1.99 19.72 -6.25
CA ASN A 207 2.86 20.42 -5.31
C ASN A 207 2.21 20.56 -3.92
N GLU A 208 0.93 20.92 -3.85
CA GLU A 208 0.19 20.96 -2.60
C GLU A 208 0.12 19.59 -1.91
N ILE A 209 -0.15 18.53 -2.68
CA ILE A 209 -0.16 17.16 -2.18
C ILE A 209 1.23 16.77 -1.66
N LYS A 210 2.29 17.10 -2.40
CA LYS A 210 3.67 16.80 -2.02
C LYS A 210 4.03 17.44 -0.67
N LEU A 211 3.54 18.65 -0.39
CA LEU A 211 3.71 19.29 0.92
C LEU A 211 3.05 18.51 2.05
N ILE A 212 1.83 18.00 1.84
CA ILE A 212 1.13 17.16 2.83
C ILE A 212 1.90 15.88 3.12
N PHE A 213 2.44 15.23 2.07
CA PHE A 213 3.25 14.03 2.22
C PHE A 213 4.57 14.31 2.94
N LYS A 214 5.25 15.42 2.60
CA LYS A 214 6.48 15.85 3.27
C LYS A 214 6.23 16.14 4.76
N GLN A 215 5.14 16.82 5.09
CA GLN A 215 4.76 17.10 6.47
C GLN A 215 4.51 15.80 7.23
N LYS A 216 3.72 14.87 6.66
CA LYS A 216 3.44 13.58 7.31
C LYS A 216 4.69 12.73 7.49
N ARG A 217 5.62 12.76 6.53
CA ARG A 217 6.93 12.13 6.65
C ARG A 217 7.71 12.68 7.86
N GLN A 218 7.82 14.00 7.98
CA GLN A 218 8.52 14.66 9.08
C GLN A 218 7.85 14.37 10.43
N GLU A 219 6.52 14.43 10.51
CA GLU A 219 5.75 14.05 11.70
C GLU A 219 6.02 12.59 12.11
N THR A 220 6.10 11.67 11.16
CA THR A 220 6.39 10.26 11.43
C THR A 220 7.79 10.07 12.00
N ILE A 221 8.82 10.68 11.38
CA ILE A 221 10.21 10.61 11.87
C ILE A 221 10.30 11.19 13.29
N ALA A 222 9.75 12.39 13.50
CA ALA A 222 9.75 13.04 14.80
C ALA A 222 9.06 12.19 15.88
N LYS A 223 7.93 11.56 15.54
CA LYS A 223 7.24 10.64 16.46
C LYS A 223 8.07 9.40 16.79
N ILE A 224 8.78 8.82 15.83
CA ILE A 224 9.66 7.67 16.08
C ILE A 224 10.74 8.08 17.08
N TYR A 225 11.42 9.20 16.87
CA TYR A 225 12.46 9.67 17.78
C TYR A 225 11.93 10.09 19.14
N GLN A 226 10.77 10.73 19.21
CA GLN A 226 10.12 11.06 20.46
C GLN A 226 9.74 9.79 21.26
N LEU A 227 9.27 8.75 20.56
CA LEU A 227 9.00 7.46 21.20
C LEU A 227 10.28 6.80 21.68
N ALA A 228 11.34 6.81 20.87
CA ALA A 228 12.64 6.26 21.25
C ALA A 228 13.23 6.96 22.48
N SER A 229 13.14 8.30 22.54
CA SER A 229 13.70 9.09 23.63
C SER A 229 12.92 8.95 24.94
N LYS A 230 11.60 8.76 24.87
CA LYS A 230 10.73 8.67 26.06
C LYS A 230 10.49 7.25 26.54
N ASN A 231 10.40 6.29 25.62
CA ASN A 231 10.00 4.92 25.93
C ASN A 231 10.43 3.94 24.82
N ILE A 232 11.73 3.67 24.73
CA ILE A 232 12.28 2.71 23.76
C ILE A 232 11.67 1.31 23.90
N ASN A 233 11.26 0.92 25.11
CA ASN A 233 10.58 -0.37 25.37
C ASN A 233 9.26 -0.50 24.60
N LEU A 234 8.61 0.61 24.24
CA LEU A 234 7.42 0.56 23.38
C LEU A 234 7.79 0.18 21.94
N ILE A 235 8.89 0.71 21.42
CA ILE A 235 9.42 0.35 20.09
C ILE A 235 9.87 -1.11 20.08
N GLU A 236 10.57 -1.56 21.14
CA GLU A 236 10.93 -2.96 21.34
C GLU A 236 9.68 -3.86 21.35
N ARG A 237 8.64 -3.47 22.11
CA ARG A 237 7.38 -4.21 22.15
C ARG A 237 6.72 -4.31 20.79
N PHE A 238 6.71 -3.24 19.99
CA PHE A 238 6.20 -3.30 18.62
C PHE A 238 7.03 -4.24 17.74
N ALA A 239 8.36 -4.20 17.85
CA ALA A 239 9.25 -5.11 17.15
C ALA A 239 9.02 -6.58 17.53
N LEU A 240 8.82 -6.88 18.82
CA LEU A 240 8.53 -8.23 19.32
C LEU A 240 7.16 -8.75 18.87
N ILE A 241 6.12 -7.90 18.88
CA ILE A 241 4.80 -8.28 18.35
C ILE A 241 4.90 -8.63 16.86
N GLN A 242 5.75 -7.91 16.12
CA GLN A 242 6.00 -8.21 14.70
C GLN A 242 6.79 -9.51 14.49
N SER A 243 7.69 -9.91 15.40
CA SER A 243 8.42 -11.18 15.28
C SER A 243 7.60 -12.42 15.69
N LEU A 244 6.80 -12.32 16.77
CA LEU A 244 6.04 -13.46 17.34
C LEU A 244 4.89 -13.94 16.44
N ASN A 245 4.30 -13.05 15.64
CA ASN A 245 3.26 -13.45 14.68
C ASN A 245 3.79 -14.22 13.46
N GLY A 246 5.12 -14.40 13.35
CA GLY A 246 5.77 -15.15 12.26
C GLY A 246 6.03 -16.62 12.62
N SER A 247 6.09 -16.96 13.91
CA SER A 247 6.45 -18.30 14.39
C SER A 247 5.26 -19.26 14.54
N HIS A 248 4.03 -18.75 14.67
CA HIS A 248 2.84 -19.58 14.90
C HIS A 248 2.35 -20.39 13.68
N HIS A 249 2.96 -20.26 12.50
CA HIS A 249 2.61 -21.07 11.32
C HIS A 249 3.54 -22.27 11.08
N ASN A 250 4.70 -22.34 11.74
CA ASN A 250 5.60 -23.50 11.61
C ASN A 250 5.36 -24.59 12.68
N SER A 251 4.55 -24.32 13.70
CA SER A 251 4.28 -25.27 14.79
C SER A 251 2.99 -26.08 14.65
N LYS A 252 2.28 -26.01 13.51
CA LYS A 252 1.04 -26.79 13.25
C LYS A 252 1.15 -27.80 12.10
N LYS A 253 2.36 -28.24 11.76
CA LYS A 253 2.62 -29.34 10.81
C LYS A 253 3.46 -30.48 11.36
N ALA A 254 3.57 -30.59 12.68
CA ALA A 254 4.10 -31.76 13.34
C ALA A 254 3.09 -32.22 14.39
N LEU A 255 2.15 -33.06 13.93
CA LEU A 255 1.44 -34.14 14.63
C LEU A 255 0.43 -34.72 13.64
#